data_AF-A0A0C2WEX6-F1
#
_entry.id   AF-A0A0C2WEX6-F1
#
_cell.length_a   1.000
_cell.length_b   1.000
_cell.length_c   1.000
_cell.angle_alpha   90.00
_cell.angle_beta   90.00
_cell.angle_gamma   90.00
#
_symmetry.space_group_name_H-M   'P 1'
#
loop_
_entity.id
_entity.type
_entity.pdbx_description
1 polymer ?
#
loop_
_entity_poly.entity_id
_entity_poly.type
_entity_poly.pdbx_seq_one_letter_code
_entity_poly.pdbx_strand_id
1 'polypeptide(L)'
;MHLICLNIPQHLLEIWQDNRGRTRGNCNTRWEFVVLDGDTWEDHGALVASMHQHLPGSFNRPPRNPAEKINSGYKAAEFLIYIWVLGLALFQLVLLHHLWNHFCKLVCGVRIISQRSITPEDLEQANQMLIEWEMEFEQRYYGRNFRRLHFVRPCVHAIAHGARETVRCGLLNLLAQWALENTIGNIKHEVHLYSNPFINLAEHGVLRAQVNALKAIIPSLDPQPKPRRGSLNIGNGYMLLCAYDRYMHEVPDIEDVAIQTYLLGAGHITAQRVGNFQVQKWA
;
A
#
# COMPACT_ATOMS: atom_id res chain seq x y z
N MET A 1 9.02 2.17 -4.96
CA MET A 1 7.94 2.96 -4.32
C MET A 1 7.01 3.61 -5.34
N HIS A 2 7.34 4.79 -5.90
CA HIS A 2 6.46 5.56 -6.79
C HIS A 2 6.00 4.80 -8.04
N LEU A 3 6.90 4.07 -8.71
CA LEU A 3 6.57 3.37 -9.95
C LEU A 3 5.33 2.47 -9.81
N ILE A 4 5.37 1.53 -8.85
CA ILE A 4 4.32 0.52 -8.62
C ILE A 4 3.15 1.08 -7.81
N CYS A 5 3.40 2.01 -6.87
CA CYS A 5 2.36 2.47 -5.94
C CYS A 5 1.59 3.70 -6.43
N LEU A 6 2.12 4.45 -7.40
CA LEU A 6 1.54 5.72 -7.84
C LEU A 6 1.54 5.84 -9.36
N ASN A 7 2.71 5.81 -10.00
CA ASN A 7 2.85 6.19 -11.41
C ASN A 7 2.09 5.26 -12.36
N ILE A 8 2.28 3.94 -12.25
CA ILE A 8 1.57 2.95 -13.08
C ILE A 8 0.06 2.92 -12.73
N PRO A 9 -0.34 2.74 -11.46
CA PRO A 9 -1.75 2.80 -11.05
C PRO A 9 -2.51 4.01 -11.59
N GLN A 10 -1.96 5.21 -11.32
CA GLN A 10 -2.60 6.45 -11.70
C GLN A 10 -2.67 6.59 -13.22
N HIS A 11 -1.61 6.20 -13.93
CA HIS A 11 -1.59 6.29 -15.39
C HIS A 11 -2.63 5.39 -16.05
N LEU A 12 -2.76 4.13 -15.59
CA LEU A 12 -3.78 3.21 -16.11
C LEU A 12 -5.20 3.71 -15.84
N LEU A 13 -5.46 4.18 -14.62
CA LEU A 13 -6.78 4.73 -14.26
C LEU A 13 -7.10 6.00 -15.06
N GLU A 14 -6.13 6.89 -15.27
CA GLU A 14 -6.30 8.08 -16.10
C GLU A 14 -6.68 7.72 -17.55
N ILE A 15 -6.10 6.64 -18.10
CA ILE A 15 -6.44 6.13 -19.43
C ILE A 15 -7.85 5.51 -19.45
N TRP A 16 -8.17 4.67 -18.47
CA TRP A 16 -9.46 3.97 -18.43
C TRP A 16 -10.63 4.90 -18.12
N GLN A 17 -10.40 6.03 -17.46
CA GLN A 17 -11.41 7.00 -17.07
C GLN A 17 -11.66 8.12 -18.10
N ASP A 18 -10.77 8.32 -19.08
CA ASP A 18 -10.71 9.56 -19.90
C ASP A 18 -10.60 10.82 -19.02
N ASN A 19 -9.80 10.71 -17.95
CA ASN A 19 -9.63 11.82 -17.05
C ASN A 19 -8.94 12.98 -17.79
N ARG A 20 -9.67 14.10 -17.97
CA ARG A 20 -9.31 15.35 -18.68
C ARG A 20 -9.62 15.42 -20.18
N GLY A 21 -10.45 14.52 -20.73
CA GLY A 21 -10.88 14.60 -22.14
C GLY A 21 -9.76 14.44 -23.16
N ARG A 22 -8.59 13.92 -22.72
CA ARG A 22 -7.38 13.71 -23.54
C ARG A 22 -7.53 12.52 -24.48
N THR A 23 -8.51 11.68 -24.20
CA THR A 23 -8.86 10.50 -24.99
C THR A 23 -9.97 10.80 -26.00
N ARG A 24 -10.52 12.02 -26.07
CA ARG A 24 -11.41 12.40 -27.18
C ARG A 24 -10.57 12.73 -28.43
N GLY A 25 -10.67 11.88 -29.45
CA GLY A 25 -10.25 12.25 -30.79
C GLY A 25 -11.15 13.35 -31.37
N ASN A 26 -10.74 13.97 -32.48
CA ASN A 26 -11.59 14.91 -33.23
C ASN A 26 -12.87 14.26 -33.80
N CYS A 27 -12.97 12.92 -33.75
CA CYS A 27 -14.19 12.18 -34.01
C CYS A 27 -14.93 11.94 -32.69
N ASN A 28 -16.26 12.03 -32.68
CA ASN A 28 -17.13 11.70 -31.54
C ASN A 28 -17.04 10.22 -31.07
N THR A 29 -15.99 9.50 -31.46
CA THR A 29 -15.76 8.09 -31.15
C THR A 29 -14.82 7.98 -29.95
N ARG A 30 -15.35 7.47 -28.85
CA ARG A 30 -14.59 7.12 -27.66
C ARG A 30 -13.70 5.91 -27.94
N TRP A 31 -12.48 5.91 -27.40
CA TRP A 31 -11.61 4.75 -27.53
C TRP A 31 -12.13 3.59 -26.68
N GLU A 32 -11.96 2.36 -27.17
CA GLU A 32 -12.47 1.14 -26.54
C GLU A 32 -11.92 0.88 -25.13
N PHE A 33 -10.74 1.42 -24.83
CA PHE A 33 -10.09 1.25 -23.53
C PHE A 33 -10.56 2.25 -22.46
N VAL A 34 -11.39 3.22 -22.82
CA VAL A 34 -12.03 4.11 -21.85
C VAL A 34 -13.29 3.41 -21.34
N VAL A 35 -13.20 2.71 -20.21
CA VAL A 35 -14.30 1.89 -19.66
C VAL A 35 -14.85 2.40 -18.33
N LEU A 36 -14.12 3.26 -17.61
CA LEU A 36 -14.48 3.78 -16.29
C LEU A 36 -15.00 5.22 -16.39
N ASP A 37 -16.17 5.44 -17.00
CA ASP A 37 -16.74 6.80 -17.13
C ASP A 37 -18.17 6.85 -16.60
N GLY A 38 -18.61 8.06 -16.22
CA GLY A 38 -19.93 8.31 -15.65
C GLY A 38 -20.28 7.33 -14.53
N ASP A 39 -21.48 6.75 -14.61
CA ASP A 39 -22.01 5.84 -13.61
C ASP A 39 -21.13 4.60 -13.40
N THR A 40 -20.45 4.10 -14.45
CA THR A 40 -19.56 2.93 -14.32
C THR A 40 -18.39 3.22 -13.39
N TRP A 41 -17.88 4.45 -13.37
CA TRP A 41 -16.81 4.83 -12.45
C TRP A 41 -17.29 4.95 -11.01
N GLU A 42 -18.47 5.54 -10.81
CA GLU A 42 -19.08 5.66 -9.48
C GLU A 42 -19.42 4.28 -8.89
N ASP A 43 -20.03 3.40 -9.69
CA ASP A 43 -20.37 2.03 -9.29
C ASP A 43 -19.11 1.22 -8.97
N HIS A 44 -18.08 1.31 -9.82
CA HIS A 44 -16.80 0.66 -9.58
C HIS A 44 -16.14 1.19 -8.30
N GLY A 45 -16.21 2.49 -8.07
CA GLY A 45 -15.66 3.12 -6.88
C GLY A 45 -16.34 2.68 -5.59
N ALA A 46 -17.67 2.60 -5.60
CA ALA A 46 -18.47 2.07 -4.50
C ALA A 46 -18.14 0.58 -4.23
N LEU A 47 -17.97 -0.21 -5.30
CA LEU A 47 -17.56 -1.61 -5.19
C LEU A 47 -16.17 -1.77 -4.56
N VAL A 48 -15.19 -0.93 -4.94
CA VAL A 48 -13.85 -0.94 -4.32
C VAL A 48 -13.95 -0.66 -2.82
N ALA A 49 -14.76 0.32 -2.42
CA ALA A 49 -14.95 0.65 -1.00
C ALA A 49 -15.64 -0.48 -0.22
N SER A 50 -16.61 -1.19 -0.83
CA SER A 50 -17.31 -2.28 -0.17
C SER A 50 -16.41 -3.49 0.10
N MET A 51 -15.30 -3.66 -0.62
CA MET A 51 -14.34 -4.73 -0.39
C MET A 51 -13.64 -4.66 0.97
N HIS A 52 -13.72 -3.54 1.68
CA HIS A 52 -13.13 -3.38 3.01
C HIS A 52 -13.48 -4.54 3.97
N GLN A 53 -14.73 -4.98 3.99
CA GLN A 53 -15.19 -6.06 4.88
C GLN A 53 -14.56 -7.44 4.57
N HIS A 54 -13.98 -7.59 3.38
CA HIS A 54 -13.35 -8.83 2.93
C HIS A 54 -11.82 -8.78 3.02
N LEU A 55 -11.25 -7.64 3.42
CA LEU A 55 -9.81 -7.51 3.60
C LEU A 55 -9.41 -7.96 5.01
N PRO A 56 -8.42 -8.86 5.16
CA PRO A 56 -7.86 -9.19 6.46
C PRO A 56 -7.31 -7.95 7.18
N GLY A 57 -7.37 -7.93 8.50
CA GLY A 57 -6.85 -6.83 9.33
C GLY A 57 -5.34 -6.56 9.14
N SER A 58 -4.58 -7.53 8.59
CA SER A 58 -3.18 -7.33 8.19
C SER A 58 -2.99 -6.25 7.12
N PHE A 59 -4.04 -5.95 6.35
CA PHE A 59 -4.09 -4.80 5.45
C PHE A 59 -4.45 -3.54 6.24
N ASN A 60 -3.43 -2.91 6.82
CA ASN A 60 -3.57 -1.77 7.74
C ASN A 60 -4.39 -0.57 7.21
N ARG A 61 -4.53 -0.41 5.88
CA ARG A 61 -5.28 0.70 5.27
C ARG A 61 -6.08 0.25 4.05
N PRO A 62 -7.37 -0.08 4.18
CA PRO A 62 -8.22 -0.44 3.05
C PRO A 62 -8.38 0.73 2.07
N PRO A 63 -8.56 0.45 0.76
CA PRO A 63 -8.80 1.48 -0.24
C PRO A 63 -10.18 2.13 0.00
N ARG A 64 -10.21 3.45 0.03
CA ARG A 64 -11.48 4.21 0.00
C ARG A 64 -12.08 4.20 -1.41
N ASN A 65 -13.30 4.72 -1.57
CA ASN A 65 -13.91 4.92 -2.87
C ASN A 65 -12.97 5.76 -3.78
N PRO A 66 -12.37 5.18 -4.84
CA PRO A 66 -11.49 5.92 -5.72
C PRO A 66 -12.25 6.99 -6.51
N ALA A 67 -13.55 6.82 -6.80
CA ALA A 67 -14.31 7.83 -7.51
C ALA A 67 -14.41 9.15 -6.74
N GLU A 68 -14.56 9.07 -5.42
CA GLU A 68 -14.62 10.25 -4.56
C GLU A 68 -13.24 10.80 -4.17
N LYS A 69 -12.22 9.93 -4.05
CA LYS A 69 -10.98 10.27 -3.33
C LYS A 69 -9.71 10.27 -4.18
N ILE A 70 -9.72 9.76 -5.40
CA ILE A 70 -8.49 9.59 -6.21
C ILE A 70 -7.73 10.91 -6.41
N ASN A 71 -8.45 12.03 -6.54
CA ASN A 71 -7.87 13.37 -6.71
C ASN A 71 -7.67 14.15 -5.40
N SER A 72 -8.11 13.62 -4.25
CA SER A 72 -8.12 14.32 -2.96
C SER A 72 -7.33 13.57 -1.88
N GLY A 73 -6.12 13.13 -2.21
CA GLY A 73 -5.20 12.50 -1.26
C GLY A 73 -5.36 10.99 -1.09
N TYR A 74 -5.69 10.29 -2.18
CA TYR A 74 -5.59 8.84 -2.27
C TYR A 74 -4.13 8.40 -2.09
N LYS A 75 -3.88 7.50 -1.16
CA LYS A 75 -2.52 7.16 -0.73
C LYS A 75 -1.96 6.01 -1.53
N ALA A 76 -0.64 5.96 -1.63
CA ALA A 76 0.11 4.87 -2.24
C ALA A 76 -0.28 3.48 -1.68
N ALA A 77 -0.55 3.38 -0.36
CA ALA A 77 -1.05 2.14 0.25
C ALA A 77 -2.44 1.72 -0.27
N GLU A 78 -3.32 2.68 -0.54
CA GLU A 78 -4.66 2.41 -1.09
C GLU A 78 -4.55 1.96 -2.55
N PHE A 79 -3.68 2.60 -3.36
CA PHE A 79 -3.39 2.15 -4.72
C PHE A 79 -2.82 0.74 -4.74
N LEU A 80 -1.94 0.39 -3.79
CA LEU A 80 -1.35 -0.94 -3.73
C LEU A 80 -2.41 -2.03 -3.60
N ILE A 81 -3.35 -1.86 -2.66
CA ILE A 81 -4.42 -2.83 -2.44
C ILE A 81 -5.42 -2.79 -3.59
N TYR A 82 -5.83 -1.60 -4.01
CA TYR A 82 -6.81 -1.44 -5.08
C TYR A 82 -6.32 -2.10 -6.37
N ILE A 83 -5.15 -1.73 -6.89
CA ILE A 83 -4.69 -2.23 -8.19
C ILE A 83 -4.17 -3.66 -8.10
N TRP A 84 -3.31 -3.97 -7.13
CA TRP A 84 -2.54 -5.22 -7.17
C TRP A 84 -3.19 -6.36 -6.39
N VAL A 85 -4.10 -6.08 -5.46
CA VAL A 85 -4.83 -7.10 -4.69
C VAL A 85 -6.22 -7.30 -5.26
N LEU A 86 -7.04 -6.23 -5.27
CA LEU A 86 -8.43 -6.30 -5.70
C LEU A 86 -8.60 -6.22 -7.22
N GLY A 87 -7.73 -5.47 -7.90
CA GLY A 87 -7.88 -5.11 -9.31
C GLY A 87 -8.01 -6.29 -10.27
N LEU A 88 -7.36 -7.44 -9.99
CA LEU A 88 -7.51 -8.64 -10.82
C LEU A 88 -8.97 -9.06 -10.98
N ALA A 89 -9.73 -9.08 -9.89
CA ALA A 89 -11.14 -9.45 -9.91
C ALA A 89 -12.01 -8.26 -10.34
N LEU A 90 -11.76 -7.08 -9.77
CA LEU A 90 -12.64 -5.93 -9.99
C LEU A 90 -12.56 -5.38 -11.42
N PHE A 91 -11.38 -5.38 -12.04
CA PHE A 91 -11.25 -4.90 -13.42
C PHE A 91 -11.76 -5.90 -14.45
N GLN A 92 -11.92 -7.18 -14.10
CA GLN A 92 -12.56 -8.16 -15.00
C GLN A 92 -14.01 -7.78 -15.33
N LEU A 93 -14.67 -7.06 -14.42
CA LEU A 93 -16.07 -6.64 -14.57
C LEU A 93 -16.24 -5.47 -15.55
N VAL A 94 -15.18 -4.71 -15.82
CA VAL A 94 -15.24 -3.43 -16.55
C VAL A 94 -14.32 -3.39 -17.77
N LEU A 95 -13.16 -4.06 -17.76
CA LEU A 95 -12.25 -4.09 -18.88
C LEU A 95 -12.70 -5.10 -19.94
N LEU A 96 -12.51 -4.74 -21.21
CA LEU A 96 -12.58 -5.70 -22.31
C LEU A 96 -11.59 -6.85 -22.05
N HIS A 97 -11.98 -8.08 -22.40
CA HIS A 97 -11.21 -9.29 -22.06
C HIS A 97 -9.73 -9.19 -22.47
N HIS A 98 -9.42 -8.61 -23.63
CA HIS A 98 -8.06 -8.46 -24.11
C HIS A 98 -7.24 -7.41 -23.30
N LEU A 99 -7.88 -6.36 -22.78
CA LEU A 99 -7.25 -5.36 -21.90
C LEU A 99 -7.08 -5.92 -20.49
N TRP A 100 -8.02 -6.74 -20.03
CA TRP A 100 -7.90 -7.45 -18.76
C TRP A 100 -6.76 -8.46 -18.79
N ASN A 101 -6.64 -9.29 -19.84
CA ASN A 101 -5.50 -10.20 -20.01
C ASN A 101 -4.16 -9.44 -20.02
N HIS A 102 -4.11 -8.29 -20.71
CA HIS A 102 -2.96 -7.41 -20.69
C HIS A 102 -2.64 -6.92 -19.27
N PHE A 103 -3.64 -6.44 -18.53
CA PHE A 103 -3.48 -6.05 -17.13
C PHE A 103 -3.00 -7.22 -16.24
N CYS A 104 -3.50 -8.44 -16.46
CA CYS A 104 -3.06 -9.63 -15.72
C CYS A 104 -1.57 -9.94 -15.93
N LYS A 105 -1.00 -9.72 -17.13
CA LYS A 105 0.45 -9.85 -17.35
C LYS A 105 1.25 -8.90 -16.47
N LEU A 106 0.84 -7.64 -16.39
CA LEU A 106 1.45 -6.66 -15.51
C LEU A 106 1.37 -7.08 -14.05
N VAL A 107 0.18 -7.49 -13.59
CA VAL A 107 -0.01 -7.93 -12.21
C VAL A 107 0.86 -9.15 -11.90
N CYS A 108 0.99 -10.10 -12.82
CA CYS A 108 1.86 -11.26 -12.67
C CYS A 108 3.31 -10.83 -12.42
N GLY A 109 3.88 -10.02 -13.33
CA GLY A 109 5.25 -9.54 -13.20
C GLY A 109 5.48 -8.72 -11.92
N VAL A 110 4.56 -7.80 -11.60
CA VAL A 110 4.65 -6.95 -10.41
C VAL A 110 4.54 -7.76 -9.11
N ARG A 111 3.66 -8.75 -9.06
CA ARG A 111 3.52 -9.62 -7.87
C ARG A 111 4.79 -10.42 -7.63
N ILE A 112 5.38 -11.00 -8.68
CA ILE A 112 6.63 -11.76 -8.57
C ILE A 112 7.74 -10.89 -7.99
N ILE A 113 8.04 -9.72 -8.60
CA ILE A 113 9.14 -8.84 -8.13
C ILE A 113 8.89 -8.22 -6.74
N SER A 114 7.68 -8.36 -6.21
CA SER A 114 7.29 -7.85 -4.89
C SER A 114 7.32 -8.94 -3.80
N GLN A 115 7.59 -10.20 -4.14
CA GLN A 115 7.69 -11.29 -3.17
C GLN A 115 8.93 -11.16 -2.28
N ARG A 116 8.85 -11.74 -1.08
CA ARG A 116 9.95 -11.74 -0.10
C ARG A 116 11.06 -12.73 -0.46
N SER A 117 10.71 -13.80 -1.16
CA SER A 117 11.61 -14.81 -1.67
C SER A 117 11.27 -15.00 -3.14
N ILE A 118 12.26 -14.88 -4.02
CA ILE A 118 12.08 -14.92 -5.47
C ILE A 118 13.18 -15.80 -6.04
N THR A 119 12.83 -16.78 -6.87
CA THR A 119 13.81 -17.62 -7.56
C THR A 119 14.31 -16.96 -8.85
N PRO A 120 15.43 -17.42 -9.42
CA PRO A 120 15.86 -16.98 -10.76
C PRO A 120 14.80 -17.22 -11.84
N GLU A 121 14.10 -18.36 -11.78
CA GLU A 121 13.04 -18.72 -12.73
C GLU A 121 11.85 -17.78 -12.62
N ASP A 122 11.46 -17.41 -11.39
CA ASP A 122 10.42 -16.41 -11.14
C ASP A 122 10.81 -15.06 -11.78
N LEU A 123 12.08 -14.64 -11.62
CA LEU A 123 12.58 -13.38 -12.21
C LEU A 123 12.61 -13.41 -13.74
N GLU A 124 12.94 -14.55 -14.34
CA GLU A 124 12.87 -14.73 -15.78
C GLU A 124 11.42 -14.61 -16.29
N GLN A 125 10.48 -15.26 -15.60
CA GLN A 125 9.05 -15.14 -15.90
C GLN A 125 8.58 -13.69 -15.74
N ALA A 126 8.93 -13.02 -14.65
CA ALA A 126 8.55 -11.63 -14.41
C ALA A 126 9.13 -10.69 -15.49
N ASN A 127 10.39 -10.89 -15.87
CA ASN A 127 11.04 -10.13 -16.93
C ASN A 127 10.28 -10.31 -18.26
N GLN A 128 9.93 -11.55 -18.61
CA GLN A 128 9.15 -11.82 -19.82
C GLN A 128 7.77 -11.15 -19.77
N MET A 129 7.02 -11.32 -18.69
CA MET A 129 5.68 -10.72 -18.53
C MET A 129 5.70 -9.19 -18.63
N LEU A 130 6.69 -8.53 -18.03
CA LEU A 130 6.78 -7.07 -18.00
C LEU A 130 7.22 -6.48 -19.35
N ILE A 131 8.14 -7.15 -20.07
CA ILE A 131 8.55 -6.75 -21.42
C ILE A 131 7.40 -6.94 -22.40
N GLU A 132 6.72 -8.10 -22.37
CA GLU A 132 5.54 -8.34 -23.21
C GLU A 132 4.44 -7.32 -22.92
N TRP A 133 4.20 -7.01 -21.64
CA TRP A 133 3.23 -6.02 -21.25
C TRP A 133 3.55 -4.64 -21.85
N GLU A 134 4.80 -4.19 -21.81
CA GLU A 134 5.22 -2.92 -22.41
C GLU A 134 4.98 -2.91 -23.93
N MET A 135 5.42 -3.97 -24.62
CA MET A 135 5.23 -4.11 -26.07
C MET A 135 3.75 -4.11 -26.47
N GLU A 136 2.92 -4.82 -25.72
CA GLU A 136 1.48 -4.84 -25.93
C GLU A 136 0.82 -3.51 -25.56
N PHE A 137 1.38 -2.75 -24.61
CA PHE A 137 0.87 -1.42 -24.29
C PHE A 137 0.99 -0.48 -25.50
N GLU A 138 2.12 -0.54 -26.22
CA GLU A 138 2.29 0.20 -27.48
C GLU A 138 1.23 -0.17 -28.51
N GLN A 139 0.88 -1.45 -28.62
CA GLN A 139 -0.11 -1.91 -29.60
C GLN A 139 -1.55 -1.53 -29.21
N ARG A 140 -1.92 -1.73 -27.94
CA ARG A 140 -3.30 -1.61 -27.44
C ARG A 140 -3.70 -0.16 -27.15
N TYR A 141 -2.82 0.62 -26.52
CA TYR A 141 -3.15 1.99 -26.11
C TYR A 141 -2.62 3.02 -27.11
N TYR A 142 -1.31 2.98 -27.40
CA TYR A 142 -0.68 3.96 -28.30
C TYR A 142 -1.08 3.73 -29.76
N GLY A 143 -1.14 2.48 -30.22
CA GLY A 143 -1.56 2.09 -31.57
C GLY A 143 -0.73 2.76 -32.68
N ARG A 144 0.52 3.15 -32.40
CA ARG A 144 1.39 3.95 -33.29
C ARG A 144 0.75 5.25 -33.79
N ASN A 145 -0.21 5.78 -33.03
CA ASN A 145 -0.90 7.01 -33.38
C ASN A 145 -0.26 8.18 -32.64
N PHE A 146 0.36 9.11 -33.36
CA PHE A 146 1.01 10.29 -32.78
C PHE A 146 0.12 11.08 -31.80
N ARG A 147 -1.19 11.13 -32.03
CA ARG A 147 -2.14 11.81 -31.10
C ARG A 147 -2.20 11.16 -29.72
N ARG A 148 -1.85 9.87 -29.64
CA ARG A 148 -1.83 9.05 -28.42
C ARG A 148 -0.44 8.90 -27.81
N LEU A 149 0.58 9.58 -28.36
CA LEU A 149 1.96 9.49 -27.87
C LEU A 149 2.06 9.83 -26.37
N HIS A 150 1.19 10.71 -25.88
CA HIS A 150 1.13 11.11 -24.48
C HIS A 150 0.76 9.95 -23.50
N PHE A 151 0.27 8.81 -23.99
CA PHE A 151 0.08 7.60 -23.17
C PHE A 151 1.40 6.86 -22.90
N VAL A 152 2.45 7.08 -23.68
CA VAL A 152 3.75 6.40 -23.51
C VAL A 152 4.58 7.19 -22.48
N ARG A 153 4.13 7.19 -21.22
CA ARG A 153 4.84 7.86 -20.12
C ARG A 153 6.10 7.06 -19.74
N PRO A 154 7.14 7.71 -19.18
CA PRO A 154 8.35 7.03 -18.74
C PRO A 154 8.11 5.86 -17.76
N CYS A 155 7.04 5.91 -16.97
CA CYS A 155 6.68 4.81 -16.07
C CYS A 155 6.34 3.50 -16.82
N VAL A 156 5.75 3.59 -18.02
CA VAL A 156 5.43 2.44 -18.86
C VAL A 156 6.71 1.70 -19.26
N HIS A 157 7.76 2.42 -19.66
CA HIS A 157 9.05 1.81 -19.96
C HIS A 157 9.79 1.34 -18.70
N ALA A 158 9.75 2.14 -17.63
CA ALA A 158 10.47 1.83 -16.40
C ALA A 158 10.07 0.49 -15.76
N ILE A 159 8.82 0.04 -15.95
CA ILE A 159 8.38 -1.24 -15.38
C ILE A 159 9.05 -2.45 -16.03
N ALA A 160 9.41 -2.38 -17.32
CA ALA A 160 10.09 -3.47 -18.03
C ALA A 160 11.46 -3.80 -17.42
N HIS A 161 12.09 -2.83 -16.74
CA HIS A 161 13.35 -3.04 -16.04
C HIS A 161 13.20 -3.64 -14.63
N GLY A 162 11.97 -3.77 -14.11
CA GLY A 162 11.74 -4.13 -12.70
C GLY A 162 12.40 -5.44 -12.26
N ALA A 163 12.32 -6.48 -13.09
CA ALA A 163 12.95 -7.78 -12.79
C ALA A 163 14.49 -7.70 -12.83
N ARG A 164 15.05 -7.03 -13.84
CA ARG A 164 16.51 -6.85 -13.98
C ARG A 164 17.10 -6.02 -12.84
N GLU A 165 16.41 -4.97 -12.44
CA GLU A 165 16.81 -4.15 -11.31
C GLU A 165 16.73 -4.92 -9.99
N THR A 166 15.78 -5.86 -9.87
CA THR A 166 15.70 -6.78 -8.73
C THR A 166 16.92 -7.71 -8.65
N VAL A 167 17.43 -8.18 -9.79
CA VAL A 167 18.70 -8.93 -9.84
C VAL A 167 19.88 -8.03 -9.46
N ARG A 168 19.93 -6.81 -9.99
CA ARG A 168 21.05 -5.88 -9.82
C ARG A 168 21.23 -5.39 -8.39
N CYS A 169 20.14 -5.08 -7.69
CA CYS A 169 20.18 -4.39 -6.39
C CYS A 169 19.42 -5.11 -5.28
N GLY A 170 18.81 -6.25 -5.56
CA GLY A 170 17.88 -6.92 -4.66
C GLY A 170 16.47 -6.32 -4.73
N LEU A 171 15.61 -6.77 -3.80
CA LEU A 171 14.19 -6.42 -3.80
C LEU A 171 13.96 -4.90 -3.74
N LEU A 172 13.25 -4.37 -4.73
CA LEU A 172 13.05 -2.92 -4.89
C LEU A 172 12.20 -2.29 -3.77
N ASN A 173 11.44 -3.09 -3.02
CA ASN A 173 10.73 -2.64 -1.83
C ASN A 173 11.68 -2.34 -0.65
N LEU A 174 12.84 -3.00 -0.57
CA LEU A 174 13.87 -2.76 0.45
C LEU A 174 14.69 -1.50 0.13
N LEU A 175 14.77 -1.13 -1.15
CA LEU A 175 15.40 0.10 -1.63
C LEU A 175 14.41 1.27 -1.75
N ALA A 176 13.16 1.05 -1.36
CA ALA A 176 12.13 2.06 -1.43
C ALA A 176 12.44 3.26 -0.51
N GLN A 177 12.11 4.45 -0.98
CA GLN A 177 12.41 5.71 -0.30
C GLN A 177 11.48 6.01 0.88
N TRP A 178 10.67 5.05 1.36
CA TRP A 178 9.71 5.28 2.46
C TRP A 178 10.36 5.84 3.72
N ALA A 179 11.47 5.22 4.16
CA ALA A 179 12.19 5.66 5.35
C ALA A 179 12.78 7.07 5.16
N LEU A 180 13.30 7.34 3.96
CA LEU A 180 13.85 8.65 3.61
C LEU A 180 12.76 9.73 3.59
N GLU A 181 11.62 9.48 2.94
CA GLU A 181 10.50 10.43 2.89
C GLU A 181 9.90 10.70 4.27
N ASN A 182 9.76 9.67 5.10
CA ASN A 182 9.33 9.83 6.49
C ASN A 182 10.32 10.68 7.28
N THR A 183 11.62 10.48 7.06
CA THR A 183 12.69 11.27 7.69
C THR A 183 12.65 12.72 7.23
N ILE A 184 12.51 12.97 5.92
CA ILE A 184 12.34 14.32 5.35
C ILE A 184 11.10 14.98 5.95
N GLY A 185 9.98 14.24 6.04
CA GLY A 185 8.76 14.72 6.66
C GLY A 185 8.99 15.13 8.12
N ASN A 186 9.59 14.26 8.92
CA ASN A 186 9.93 14.53 10.32
C ASN A 186 10.79 15.80 10.47
N ILE A 187 11.88 15.89 9.70
CA ILE A 187 12.78 17.03 9.69
C ILE A 187 12.06 18.32 9.28
N LYS A 188 11.18 18.25 8.28
CA LYS A 188 10.43 19.42 7.80
C LYS A 188 9.55 20.05 8.89
N HIS A 189 9.05 19.28 9.85
CA HIS A 189 8.27 19.83 10.97
C HIS A 189 9.10 20.68 11.93
N GLU A 190 10.42 20.49 11.95
CA GLU A 190 11.37 21.24 12.80
C GLU A 190 11.83 22.54 12.12
N VAL A 191 11.60 22.70 10.82
CA VAL A 191 11.97 23.92 10.08
C VAL A 191 10.89 24.98 10.29
N HIS A 192 11.17 25.96 11.15
CA HIS A 192 10.23 27.03 11.53
C HIS A 192 10.56 28.39 10.91
N LEU A 193 11.78 28.59 10.41
CA LEU A 193 12.20 29.85 9.79
C LEU A 193 12.23 29.77 8.27
N TYR A 194 11.19 30.32 7.63
CA TYR A 194 11.02 30.27 6.17
C TYR A 194 12.00 31.16 5.38
N SER A 195 12.58 32.19 6.00
CA SER A 195 13.51 33.11 5.33
C SER A 195 14.91 32.52 5.13
N ASN A 196 15.36 31.63 6.02
CA ASN A 196 16.66 30.95 5.95
C ASN A 196 16.53 29.46 6.32
N PRO A 197 15.77 28.66 5.55
CA PRO A 197 15.39 27.29 5.92
C PRO A 197 16.59 26.36 6.03
N PHE A 198 17.64 26.54 5.22
CA PHE A 198 18.83 25.69 5.24
C PHE A 198 19.69 25.90 6.49
N ILE A 199 19.86 27.15 6.92
CA ILE A 199 20.61 27.47 8.16
C ILE A 199 19.83 26.93 9.35
N ASN A 200 18.52 27.19 9.41
CA ASN A 200 17.68 26.67 10.49
C ASN A 200 17.72 25.14 10.54
N LEU A 201 17.64 24.48 9.39
CA LEU A 201 17.78 23.02 9.30
C LEU A 201 19.15 22.52 9.80
N ALA A 202 20.24 23.19 9.42
CA ALA A 202 21.58 22.81 9.86
C ALA A 202 21.72 22.90 11.39
N GLU A 203 21.24 24.00 11.99
CA GLU A 203 21.24 24.20 13.45
C GLU A 203 20.40 23.13 14.16
N HIS A 204 19.20 22.82 13.66
CA HIS A 204 18.38 21.73 14.21
C HIS A 204 19.07 20.36 14.09
N GLY A 205 19.76 20.11 12.98
CA GLY A 205 20.58 18.91 12.79
C GLY A 205 21.69 18.78 13.83
N VAL A 206 22.42 19.86 14.09
CA VAL A 206 23.48 19.91 15.12
C VAL A 206 22.89 19.66 16.51
N LEU A 207 21.81 20.36 16.87
CA LEU A 207 21.14 20.19 18.16
C LEU A 207 20.68 18.74 18.37
N ARG A 208 20.07 18.11 17.34
CA ARG A 208 19.63 16.71 17.42
C ARG A 208 20.80 15.76 17.59
N ALA A 209 21.91 15.98 16.88
CA ALA A 209 23.13 15.19 17.04
C ALA A 209 23.72 15.32 18.46
N GLN A 210 23.78 16.55 18.99
CA GLN A 210 24.25 16.82 20.36
C GLN A 210 23.36 16.16 21.42
N VAL A 211 22.04 16.27 21.29
CA VAL A 211 21.08 15.64 22.21
C VAL A 211 21.20 14.11 22.15
N ASN A 212 21.31 13.53 20.96
CA ASN A 212 21.50 12.08 20.80
C ASN A 212 22.83 11.62 21.42
N ALA A 213 23.92 12.38 21.23
CA ALA A 213 25.21 12.08 21.84
C ALA A 213 25.14 12.14 23.36
N LEU A 214 24.51 13.18 23.92
CA LEU A 214 24.30 13.31 25.36
C LEU A 214 23.50 12.15 25.95
N LYS A 215 22.42 11.74 25.27
CA LYS A 215 21.62 10.56 25.66
C LYS A 215 22.42 9.25 25.59
N ALA A 216 23.30 9.10 24.61
CA ALA A 216 24.15 7.92 24.49
C ALA A 216 25.25 7.88 25.56
N ILE A 217 25.88 9.01 25.89
CA ILE A 217 26.91 9.11 26.93
C ILE A 217 26.30 8.98 28.32
N ILE A 218 25.12 9.57 28.54
CA ILE A 218 24.42 9.60 29.82
C ILE A 218 22.98 9.08 29.61
N PRO A 219 22.78 7.74 29.61
CA PRO A 219 21.46 7.14 29.35
C PRO A 219 20.36 7.58 30.32
N SER A 220 20.70 8.04 31.52
CA SER A 220 19.72 8.56 32.49
C SER A 220 19.05 9.87 32.04
N LEU A 221 19.63 10.59 31.08
CA LEU A 221 19.02 11.77 30.46
C LEU A 221 18.03 11.43 29.35
N ASP A 222 18.01 10.19 28.86
CA ASP A 222 17.04 9.78 27.86
C ASP A 222 15.72 9.41 28.55
N PRO A 223 14.66 10.23 28.40
CA PRO A 223 13.38 9.93 29.02
C PRO A 223 12.86 8.62 28.44
N GLN A 224 12.79 7.59 29.29
CA GLN A 224 12.23 6.31 28.89
C GLN A 224 10.76 6.54 28.48
N PRO A 225 10.34 6.08 27.28
CA PRO A 225 8.96 6.22 26.87
C PRO A 225 8.09 5.51 27.90
N LYS A 226 7.09 6.23 28.43
CA LYS A 226 6.14 5.61 29.37
C LYS A 226 5.52 4.39 28.69
N PRO A 227 5.58 3.20 29.32
CA PRO A 227 4.98 2.00 28.75
C PRO A 227 3.50 2.28 28.48
N ARG A 228 3.04 1.93 27.28
CA ARG A 228 1.61 1.99 26.97
C ARG A 228 0.90 0.98 27.88
N ARG A 229 -0.32 1.31 28.31
CA ARG A 229 -1.10 0.40 29.17
C ARG A 229 -1.18 -0.99 28.51
N GLY A 230 -0.77 -2.03 29.25
CA GLY A 230 -0.73 -3.41 28.77
C GLY A 230 0.55 -3.82 28.04
N SER A 231 1.52 -2.94 27.81
CA SER A 231 2.80 -3.35 27.20
C SER A 231 3.64 -4.18 28.17
N LEU A 232 4.22 -5.28 27.69
CA LEU A 232 5.10 -6.16 28.45
C LEU A 232 6.56 -5.85 28.12
N ASN A 233 7.39 -5.59 29.14
CA ASN A 233 8.82 -5.45 28.96
C ASN A 233 9.44 -6.85 28.74
N ILE A 234 10.08 -7.06 27.59
CA ILE A 234 10.72 -8.34 27.23
C ILE A 234 12.25 -8.29 27.34
N GLY A 235 12.80 -7.21 27.91
CA GLY A 235 14.23 -7.00 28.11
C GLY A 235 14.95 -6.38 26.90
N ASN A 236 16.25 -6.09 27.07
CA ASN A 236 17.13 -5.55 26.01
C ASN A 236 16.64 -4.26 25.33
N GLY A 237 15.87 -3.43 26.03
CA GLY A 237 15.28 -2.21 25.46
C GLY A 237 14.07 -2.44 24.55
N TYR A 238 13.57 -3.68 24.45
CA TYR A 238 12.36 -4.00 23.70
C TYR A 238 11.15 -4.08 24.63
N MET A 239 10.04 -3.48 24.20
CA MET A 239 8.73 -3.66 24.82
C MET A 239 7.78 -4.31 23.81
N LEU A 240 7.14 -5.39 24.22
CA LEU A 240 6.03 -5.97 23.51
C LEU A 240 4.82 -5.03 23.70
N LEU A 241 4.45 -4.34 22.62
CA LEU A 241 3.23 -3.55 22.59
C LEU A 241 2.07 -4.51 22.35
N CYS A 242 1.14 -4.59 23.29
CA CYS A 242 -0.12 -5.27 23.05
C CYS A 242 -1.02 -4.34 22.24
N ALA A 243 -1.06 -4.52 20.92
CA ALA A 243 -2.15 -3.99 20.13
C ALA A 243 -3.40 -4.76 20.55
N TYR A 244 -4.38 -4.05 21.09
CA TYR A 244 -5.67 -4.63 21.47
C TYR A 244 -6.71 -4.20 20.45
N ASP A 245 -7.66 -5.09 20.18
CA ASP A 245 -8.88 -4.69 19.49
C ASP A 245 -9.51 -3.49 20.20
N ARG A 246 -9.96 -2.52 19.40
CA ARG A 246 -10.58 -1.30 19.92
C ARG A 246 -11.90 -1.59 20.62
N TYR A 247 -12.56 -2.69 20.24
CA TYR A 247 -13.88 -3.09 20.72
C TYR A 247 -13.82 -4.49 21.31
N MET A 248 -14.71 -4.80 22.25
CA MET A 248 -14.90 -6.18 22.69
C MET A 248 -15.70 -6.93 21.62
N HIS A 249 -15.27 -8.14 21.30
CA HIS A 249 -15.95 -9.02 20.36
C HIS A 249 -16.62 -10.16 21.11
N GLU A 250 -17.82 -10.53 20.69
CA GLU A 250 -18.44 -11.78 21.15
C GLU A 250 -17.57 -12.96 20.70
N VAL A 251 -17.37 -13.88 21.62
CA VAL A 251 -16.53 -15.05 21.40
C VAL A 251 -17.36 -16.15 20.72
N PRO A 252 -16.90 -16.75 19.60
CA PRO A 252 -17.54 -17.94 19.04
C PRO A 252 -17.55 -19.10 20.04
N ASP A 253 -18.58 -19.94 20.02
CA ASP A 253 -18.78 -21.03 21.02
C ASP A 253 -17.53 -21.91 21.24
N ILE A 254 -16.76 -22.19 20.18
CA ILE A 254 -15.52 -22.99 20.26
C ILE A 254 -14.45 -22.30 21.10
N GLU A 255 -14.27 -20.98 20.92
CA GLU A 255 -13.31 -20.20 21.68
C GLU A 255 -13.80 -19.98 23.11
N ASP A 256 -15.11 -19.84 23.33
CA ASP A 256 -15.72 -19.65 24.65
C ASP A 256 -15.43 -20.85 25.57
N VAL A 257 -15.60 -22.07 25.06
CA VAL A 257 -15.26 -23.30 25.79
C VAL A 257 -13.78 -23.33 26.19
N ALA A 258 -12.88 -22.96 25.28
CA ALA A 258 -11.44 -22.94 25.56
C ALA A 258 -11.08 -21.89 26.63
N ILE A 259 -11.68 -20.70 26.55
CA ILE A 259 -11.45 -19.61 27.52
C ILE A 259 -11.98 -20.00 28.90
N GLN A 260 -13.19 -20.55 29.00
CA GLN A 260 -13.74 -21.01 30.27
C GLN A 260 -12.89 -22.11 30.89
N THR A 261 -12.40 -23.05 30.09
CA THR A 261 -11.50 -24.13 30.54
C THR A 261 -10.21 -23.55 31.14
N TYR A 262 -9.60 -22.58 30.46
CA TYR A 262 -8.40 -21.90 30.96
C TYR A 262 -8.67 -21.14 32.25
N LEU A 263 -9.75 -20.34 32.32
CA LEU A 263 -10.09 -19.54 33.50
C LEU A 263 -10.45 -20.41 34.71
N LEU A 264 -11.11 -21.56 34.49
CA LEU A 264 -11.36 -22.57 35.53
C LEU A 264 -10.05 -23.17 36.04
N GLY A 265 -9.16 -23.59 35.13
CA GLY A 265 -7.85 -24.14 35.48
C GLY A 265 -6.93 -23.14 36.21
N ALA A 266 -7.07 -21.86 35.89
CA ALA A 266 -6.35 -20.76 36.55
C ALA A 266 -7.04 -20.24 37.83
N GLY A 267 -8.22 -20.76 38.18
CA GLY A 267 -8.97 -20.37 39.39
C GLY A 267 -9.63 -18.99 39.33
N HIS A 268 -9.81 -18.42 38.14
CA HIS A 268 -10.41 -17.10 37.93
C HIS A 268 -11.94 -17.12 37.92
N ILE A 269 -12.56 -18.28 37.66
CA ILE A 269 -14.01 -18.47 37.71
C ILE A 269 -14.35 -19.78 38.45
N THR A 270 -15.57 -19.87 38.99
CA THR A 270 -16.12 -21.10 39.59
C THR A 270 -16.95 -21.87 38.55
N ALA A 271 -17.26 -23.15 38.82
CA ALA A 271 -17.87 -24.10 37.88
C ALA A 271 -19.27 -23.71 37.32
N GLN A 272 -19.78 -22.52 37.59
CA GLN A 272 -20.97 -21.98 36.95
C GLN A 272 -20.60 -21.34 35.60
N ARG A 273 -21.31 -21.73 34.53
CA ARG A 273 -21.22 -21.06 33.22
C ARG A 273 -21.52 -19.57 33.40
N VAL A 274 -20.48 -18.75 33.28
CA VAL A 274 -20.62 -17.31 33.10
C VAL A 274 -21.11 -17.11 31.67
N GLY A 275 -22.10 -16.23 31.45
CA GLY A 275 -22.72 -16.02 30.13
C GLY A 275 -21.74 -15.50 29.07
N ASN A 276 -22.24 -15.26 27.85
CA ASN A 276 -21.45 -14.89 26.66
C ASN A 276 -20.32 -13.90 26.98
N PHE A 277 -19.08 -14.39 26.94
CA PHE A 277 -17.92 -13.54 27.15
C PHE A 277 -17.73 -12.62 25.95
N GLN A 278 -17.39 -11.38 26.24
CA GLN A 278 -16.82 -10.48 25.26
C GLN A 278 -15.34 -10.31 25.58
N VAL A 279 -14.49 -10.46 24.57
CA VAL A 279 -13.03 -10.34 24.73
C VAL A 279 -12.47 -9.30 23.78
N GLN A 280 -11.42 -8.60 24.23
CA GLN A 280 -10.53 -7.87 23.35
C GLN A 280 -9.38 -8.79 22.99
N LYS A 281 -9.30 -9.17 21.70
CA LYS A 281 -8.18 -9.98 21.23
C LYS A 281 -6.94 -9.10 21.07
N TRP A 282 -5.79 -9.75 21.11
CA TRP A 282 -4.55 -9.11 20.68
C TRP A 282 -4.57 -9.07 19.15
N ALA A 283 -4.35 -7.89 18.58
CA ALA A 283 -4.29 -7.65 17.14
C ALA A 283 -2.86 -7.82 16.60
#